data_AF-A0A974CQM1-F1
#
_entry.id   AF-A0A974CQM1-F1
#
_cell.length_a   1.000
_cell.length_b   1.000
_cell.length_c   1.000
_cell.angle_alpha   90.00
_cell.angle_beta   90.00
_cell.angle_gamma   90.00
#
_symmetry.space_group_name_H-M   'P 1'
#
loop_
_entity.id
_entity.type
_entity.pdbx_description
1 polymer ?
#
loop_
_entity_poly.entity_id
_entity_poly.type
_entity_poly.pdbx_seq_one_letter_code
_entity_poly.pdbx_strand_id
1 'polypeptide(L)'
;MTRVSCSEMATVSQVKELGFLQETDAWRLHSSQFPSKVGGRPAWLGEVGVPEPAALQCGLCGKPLAFLLQVYAPCAGSFHRTIFIFCCRNGSCHRESEAQCFKVYRNQLPRKNDTYSYGPPPETGPPDGEDCISFQLKCGLRLCRVCGCLGPKTCSKCHKVNYCSKDHQLMDWKLQHKKVCSEQFDVSNIEVVDHGFLFPEFEIVTEPEDMEGDSGSQDEEDETVTEHDTQILSAGIETSVDGVNLDEKELESMAKHETKDDMVFNNFKKSIALEPEQVLRYSRGGDPLWISRNHIPSEKDIPDCSCGMKRKFEFQVMPQLLNHLKVDSLGESIDWGVLAVFTCAANCSAENQYATEFLWKQDVAGDTL
;
A
#
# COMPACT_ATOMS: atom_id res chain seq x y z
N MET A 1 -8.47 -23.60 17.54
CA MET A 1 -7.90 -24.81 16.89
C MET A 1 -9.02 -25.58 16.21
N THR A 2 -9.17 -25.40 14.90
CA THR A 2 -9.89 -26.35 14.05
C THR A 2 -9.08 -26.49 12.77
N ARG A 3 -8.51 -27.68 12.56
CA ARG A 3 -7.69 -28.03 11.41
C ARG A 3 -8.61 -28.28 10.22
N VAL A 4 -8.40 -27.61 9.10
CA VAL A 4 -8.97 -28.04 7.81
C VAL A 4 -7.91 -28.86 7.08
N SER A 5 -8.27 -30.12 6.83
CA SER A 5 -7.48 -31.15 6.14
C SER A 5 -7.40 -30.86 4.64
N CYS A 6 -6.26 -31.22 4.05
CA CYS A 6 -5.87 -30.96 2.67
C CYS A 6 -6.54 -31.93 1.65
N SER A 7 -7.88 -32.00 1.62
CA SER A 7 -8.57 -32.94 0.72
C SER A 7 -9.99 -32.57 0.27
N GLU A 8 -10.32 -31.29 0.10
CA GLU A 8 -11.55 -30.86 -0.59
C GLU A 8 -11.23 -29.73 -1.59
N MET A 9 -10.72 -30.12 -2.76
CA MET A 9 -10.54 -29.22 -3.91
C MET A 9 -11.67 -29.43 -4.91
N ALA A 10 -12.79 -28.73 -4.69
CA ALA A 10 -13.80 -28.43 -5.71
C ALA A 10 -14.51 -27.12 -5.32
N THR A 11 -14.31 -26.07 -6.12
CA THR A 11 -14.98 -24.76 -6.06
C THR A 11 -15.04 -24.10 -4.68
N VAL A 12 -13.88 -23.74 -4.13
CA VAL A 12 -13.82 -22.76 -3.04
C VAL A 12 -13.94 -21.38 -3.68
N SER A 13 -15.05 -20.69 -3.42
CA SER A 13 -15.16 -19.23 -3.57
C SER A 13 -13.84 -18.61 -3.06
N GLN A 14 -13.14 -17.83 -3.88
CA GLN A 14 -11.94 -17.12 -3.41
C GLN A 14 -12.34 -16.26 -2.21
N VAL A 15 -11.99 -16.72 -1.00
CA VAL A 15 -12.21 -15.95 0.22
C VAL A 15 -11.47 -14.63 0.04
N LYS A 16 -12.22 -13.54 0.07
CA LYS A 16 -11.67 -12.18 0.08
C LYS A 16 -11.32 -11.86 1.52
N GLU A 17 -10.14 -11.27 1.72
CA GLU A 17 -9.70 -10.81 3.03
C GLU A 17 -9.58 -9.29 3.01
N LEU A 18 -10.11 -8.64 4.02
CA LEU A 18 -10.04 -7.19 4.24
C LEU A 18 -8.93 -6.91 5.24
N GLY A 19 -8.10 -5.91 4.96
CA GLY A 19 -7.00 -5.50 5.83
C GLY A 19 -7.28 -4.19 6.54
N PHE A 20 -6.97 -4.13 7.83
CA PHE A 20 -7.18 -2.98 8.72
C PHE A 20 -5.86 -2.60 9.40
N LEU A 21 -5.71 -1.31 9.77
CA LEU A 21 -4.52 -0.83 10.45
C LEU A 21 -4.63 -0.98 11.95
N GLN A 22 -3.57 -1.49 12.58
CA GLN A 22 -3.47 -1.61 14.03
C GLN A 22 -2.11 -1.10 14.53
N GLU A 23 -2.12 -0.42 15.67
CA GLU A 23 -0.89 -0.13 16.42
C GLU A 23 -0.39 -1.41 17.11
N THR A 24 0.92 -1.63 17.06
CA THR A 24 1.55 -2.85 17.57
C THR A 24 2.96 -2.51 18.05
N ASP A 25 3.56 -3.41 18.85
CA ASP A 25 4.94 -3.22 19.30
C ASP A 25 5.93 -3.30 18.12
N ALA A 26 6.97 -2.47 18.11
CA ALA A 26 7.93 -2.38 17.00
C ALA A 26 8.58 -3.74 16.64
N TRP A 27 8.93 -4.56 17.64
CA TRP A 27 9.48 -5.90 17.42
C TRP A 27 8.58 -6.84 16.60
N ARG A 28 7.25 -6.64 16.61
CA ARG A 28 6.29 -7.41 15.77
C ARG A 28 6.39 -7.08 14.29
N LEU A 29 6.96 -5.91 13.99
CA LEU A 29 7.13 -5.41 12.63
C LEU A 29 8.52 -5.70 12.04
N HIS A 30 9.32 -6.49 12.75
CA HIS A 30 10.62 -6.94 12.27
C HIS A 30 10.52 -8.08 11.26
N SER A 31 11.52 -8.20 10.37
CA SER A 31 11.59 -9.23 9.34
C SER A 31 11.41 -10.66 9.85
N SER A 32 11.79 -10.95 11.10
CA SER A 32 11.62 -12.27 11.74
C SER A 32 10.17 -12.65 12.02
N GLN A 33 9.27 -11.67 12.08
CA GLN A 33 7.85 -11.86 12.36
C GLN A 33 7.00 -11.92 11.08
N PHE A 34 7.61 -11.75 9.90
CA PHE A 34 6.95 -11.79 8.59
C PHE A 34 5.71 -10.86 8.50
N PRO A 35 5.85 -9.57 8.82
CA PRO A 35 4.69 -8.70 8.98
C PRO A 35 4.07 -8.34 7.63
N SER A 36 2.74 -8.19 7.64
CA SER A 36 2.03 -7.27 6.76
C SER A 36 1.97 -5.92 7.47
N LYS A 37 2.49 -4.86 6.85
CA LYS A 37 2.63 -3.55 7.51
C LYS A 37 2.64 -2.38 6.55
N VAL A 38 2.29 -1.21 7.07
CA VAL A 38 2.42 0.09 6.41
C VAL A 38 3.59 0.86 7.00
N GLY A 39 4.28 1.62 6.15
CA GLY A 39 5.24 2.64 6.54
C GLY A 39 6.43 2.14 7.35
N GLY A 40 7.10 3.09 8.03
CA GLY A 40 8.40 2.84 8.65
C GLY A 40 9.44 2.36 7.64
N ARG A 41 10.29 1.41 8.06
CA ARG A 41 11.32 0.81 7.19
C ARG A 41 10.85 -0.54 6.64
N PRO A 42 11.29 -0.94 5.43
CA PRO A 42 10.95 -2.25 4.89
C PRO A 42 11.53 -3.35 5.78
N ALA A 43 10.68 -4.30 6.16
CA ALA A 43 11.10 -5.55 6.79
C ALA A 43 11.45 -6.55 5.69
N TRP A 44 12.66 -6.42 5.14
CA TRP A 44 13.18 -7.26 4.07
C TRP A 44 13.10 -8.74 4.42
N LEU A 45 12.54 -9.55 3.50
CA LEU A 45 12.35 -10.99 3.69
C LEU A 45 13.67 -11.74 3.48
N GLY A 46 14.14 -11.81 2.24
CA GLY A 46 15.46 -12.32 1.90
C GLY A 46 16.51 -11.22 2.01
N GLU A 47 17.68 -11.56 2.54
CA GLU A 47 18.83 -10.64 2.57
C GLU A 47 19.62 -10.64 1.25
N VAL A 48 19.42 -11.66 0.42
CA VAL A 48 20.03 -11.77 -0.91
C VAL A 48 19.21 -10.97 -1.92
N GLY A 49 19.88 -10.17 -2.75
CA GLY A 49 19.23 -9.45 -3.85
C GLY A 49 18.33 -8.30 -3.41
N VAL A 50 18.49 -7.78 -2.19
CA VAL A 50 17.82 -6.53 -1.76
C VAL A 50 18.04 -5.45 -2.82
N PRO A 51 16.98 -4.75 -3.29
CA PRO A 51 17.11 -3.82 -4.40
C PRO A 51 18.15 -2.72 -4.16
N GLU A 52 19.02 -2.52 -5.15
CA GLU A 52 20.02 -1.45 -5.17
C GLU A 52 19.34 -0.07 -5.20
N PRO A 53 20.00 1.00 -4.70
CA PRO A 53 19.41 2.34 -4.68
C PRO A 53 18.87 2.81 -6.02
N ALA A 54 19.52 2.46 -7.13
CA ALA A 54 19.06 2.82 -8.48
C ALA A 54 17.70 2.21 -8.85
N ALA A 55 17.40 1.01 -8.32
CA ALA A 55 16.12 0.33 -8.53
C ALA A 55 14.99 0.90 -7.66
N LEU A 56 15.34 1.67 -6.62
CA LEU A 56 14.41 2.33 -5.68
C LEU A 56 14.41 3.86 -5.85
N GLN A 57 14.60 4.33 -7.09
CA GLN A 57 14.43 5.73 -7.47
C GLN A 57 13.11 5.95 -8.21
N CYS A 58 12.52 7.12 -8.00
CA CYS A 58 11.36 7.58 -8.76
C CYS A 58 11.76 7.76 -10.22
N GLY A 59 10.97 7.21 -11.16
CA GLY A 59 11.22 7.34 -12.60
C GLY A 59 11.05 8.76 -13.13
N LEU A 60 10.35 9.63 -12.39
CA LEU A 60 10.08 11.01 -12.79
C LEU A 60 11.12 11.99 -12.23
N CYS A 61 11.29 12.05 -10.91
CA CYS A 61 12.18 13.02 -10.27
C CYS A 61 13.56 12.46 -9.87
N GLY A 62 13.80 11.15 -10.00
CA GLY A 62 15.07 10.50 -9.65
C GLY A 62 15.37 10.42 -8.15
N LYS A 63 14.51 10.97 -7.28
CA LYS A 63 14.66 10.92 -5.82
C LYS A 63 14.39 9.50 -5.28
N PRO A 64 14.97 9.13 -4.12
CA PRO A 64 14.66 7.86 -3.46
C PRO A 64 13.17 7.71 -3.17
N LEU A 65 12.64 6.51 -3.39
CA LEU A 65 11.28 6.14 -3.03
C LEU A 65 11.17 5.82 -1.54
N ALA A 66 10.05 6.20 -0.93
CA ALA A 66 9.70 5.79 0.42
C ALA A 66 9.02 4.42 0.40
N PHE A 67 9.25 3.63 1.45
CA PHE A 67 8.56 2.37 1.66
C PHE A 67 7.12 2.65 2.06
N LEU A 68 6.14 2.24 1.23
CA LEU A 68 4.73 2.47 1.48
C LEU A 68 4.14 1.37 2.36
N LEU A 69 4.25 0.11 1.92
CA LEU A 69 3.73 -1.04 2.64
C LEU A 69 4.35 -2.35 2.16
N GLN A 70 4.17 -3.41 2.94
CA GLN A 70 4.41 -4.78 2.54
C GLN A 70 3.27 -5.69 2.98
N VAL A 71 3.02 -6.75 2.21
CA VAL A 71 2.02 -7.77 2.52
C VAL A 71 2.69 -9.13 2.52
N TYR A 72 2.58 -9.86 3.63
CA TYR A 72 2.96 -11.27 3.70
C TYR A 72 1.85 -12.11 3.07
N ALA A 73 2.18 -12.72 1.92
CA ALA A 73 1.22 -13.33 1.01
C ALA A 73 1.72 -14.74 0.60
N PRO A 74 1.80 -15.70 1.54
CA PRO A 74 2.20 -17.06 1.24
C PRO A 74 1.27 -17.68 0.20
N CYS A 75 1.83 -18.52 -0.69
CA CYS A 75 1.02 -19.20 -1.70
C CYS A 75 1.64 -20.53 -2.08
N ALA A 76 0.87 -21.38 -2.77
CA ALA A 76 1.33 -22.69 -3.22
C ALA A 76 2.68 -22.57 -3.97
N GLY A 77 3.69 -23.30 -3.49
CA GLY A 77 5.05 -23.27 -4.03
C GLY A 77 6.02 -22.27 -3.39
N SER A 78 5.57 -21.40 -2.48
CA SER A 78 6.46 -20.50 -1.72
C SER A 78 6.01 -20.39 -0.27
N PHE A 79 6.86 -20.88 0.64
CA PHE A 79 6.53 -20.91 2.07
C PHE A 79 6.47 -19.50 2.66
N HIS A 80 7.53 -18.71 2.45
CA HIS A 80 7.52 -17.29 2.74
C HIS A 80 7.44 -16.52 1.42
N ARG A 81 6.56 -15.53 1.38
CA ARG A 81 6.38 -14.67 0.21
C ARG A 81 5.89 -13.31 0.69
N THR A 82 6.62 -12.28 0.36
CA THR A 82 6.29 -10.91 0.73
C THR A 82 6.32 -10.03 -0.50
N ILE A 83 5.33 -9.15 -0.63
CA ILE A 83 5.23 -8.15 -1.68
C ILE A 83 5.44 -6.78 -1.04
N PHE A 84 6.29 -5.96 -1.62
CA PHE A 84 6.70 -4.65 -1.14
C PHE A 84 6.28 -3.59 -2.13
N ILE A 85 5.74 -2.47 -1.65
CA ILE A 85 5.39 -1.31 -2.46
C ILE A 85 6.18 -0.10 -1.97
N PHE A 86 6.77 0.63 -2.91
CA PHE A 86 7.47 1.87 -2.69
C PHE A 86 6.84 2.97 -3.55
N CYS A 87 6.80 4.20 -3.04
CA CYS A 87 6.23 5.34 -3.76
C CYS A 87 7.04 6.63 -3.56
N CYS A 88 6.88 7.58 -4.48
CA CYS A 88 7.55 8.87 -4.41
C CYS A 88 6.91 9.76 -3.34
N ARG A 89 7.72 10.51 -2.59
CA ARG A 89 7.23 11.52 -1.63
C ARG A 89 6.86 12.86 -2.25
N ASN A 90 7.14 13.07 -3.54
CA ASN A 90 6.76 14.29 -4.25
C ASN A 90 5.37 14.12 -4.87
N GLY A 91 4.38 14.87 -4.39
CA GLY A 91 3.00 14.84 -4.88
C GLY A 91 2.87 15.10 -6.39
N SER A 92 3.74 15.93 -6.99
CA SER A 92 3.68 16.20 -8.45
C SER A 92 3.91 14.93 -9.28
N CYS A 93 4.74 14.01 -8.78
CA CYS A 93 5.03 12.75 -9.47
C CYS A 93 3.83 11.79 -9.51
N HIS A 94 2.82 12.01 -8.68
CA HIS A 94 1.59 11.19 -8.66
C HIS A 94 0.54 11.67 -9.67
N ARG A 95 0.66 12.92 -10.14
CA ARG A 95 -0.22 13.53 -11.16
C ARG A 95 0.29 13.33 -12.59
N GLU A 96 1.60 13.29 -12.79
CA GLU A 96 2.22 13.26 -14.12
C GLU A 96 2.29 11.85 -14.75
N SER A 97 2.35 10.78 -13.95
CA SER A 97 2.38 9.40 -14.47
C SER A 97 1.99 8.37 -13.41
N GLU A 98 1.00 7.53 -13.74
CA GLU A 98 0.38 6.55 -12.84
C GLU A 98 1.35 5.46 -12.32
N ALA A 99 2.39 5.08 -13.08
CA ALA A 99 3.22 3.90 -12.76
C ALA A 99 4.71 4.19 -12.49
N GLN A 100 5.23 5.36 -12.86
CA GLN A 100 6.68 5.63 -12.76
C GLN A 100 7.14 6.07 -11.36
N CYS A 101 6.21 6.55 -10.54
CA CYS A 101 6.45 6.96 -9.16
C CYS A 101 6.27 5.82 -8.15
N PHE A 102 5.83 4.64 -8.58
CA PHE A 102 5.72 3.43 -7.78
C PHE A 102 6.73 2.37 -8.21
N LYS A 103 7.11 1.50 -7.26
CA LYS A 103 7.84 0.25 -7.53
C LYS A 103 7.28 -0.86 -6.66
N VAL A 104 7.07 -2.02 -7.26
CA VAL A 104 6.61 -3.21 -6.55
C VAL A 104 7.62 -4.33 -6.72
N TYR A 105 7.97 -4.96 -5.60
CA TYR A 105 8.87 -6.10 -5.57
C TYR A 105 8.23 -7.26 -4.83
N ARG A 106 8.50 -8.47 -5.29
CA ARG A 106 8.16 -9.71 -4.60
C ARG A 106 9.43 -10.46 -4.26
N ASN A 107 9.53 -10.92 -3.02
CA ASN A 107 10.57 -11.87 -2.62
C ASN A 107 9.95 -13.12 -2.01
N GLN A 108 10.65 -14.23 -2.14
CA GLN A 108 10.19 -15.53 -1.68
C GLN A 108 11.34 -16.35 -1.14
N LEU A 109 11.05 -17.10 -0.09
CA LEU A 109 11.98 -18.07 0.47
C LEU A 109 11.28 -19.42 0.68
N PRO A 110 12.00 -20.53 0.45
CA PRO A 110 11.53 -21.85 0.86
C PRO A 110 11.47 -21.94 2.39
N ARG A 111 10.74 -22.94 2.91
CA ARG A 111 10.63 -23.17 4.37
C ARG A 111 12.00 -23.33 5.03
N LYS A 112 12.88 -24.14 4.42
CA LYS A 112 14.27 -24.28 4.85
C LYS A 112 15.11 -23.27 4.07
N ASN A 113 15.60 -22.25 4.75
CA ASN A 113 16.44 -21.20 4.19
C ASN A 113 17.49 -20.77 5.23
N ASP A 114 18.45 -19.94 4.83
CA ASP A 114 19.57 -19.51 5.68
C ASP A 114 19.24 -18.29 6.55
N THR A 115 18.12 -17.60 6.28
CA THR A 115 17.76 -16.34 6.92
C THR A 115 16.96 -16.56 8.21
N TYR A 116 16.07 -17.55 8.20
CA TYR A 116 15.08 -17.79 9.26
C TYR A 116 15.16 -19.21 9.83
N SER A 117 14.73 -19.33 11.09
CA SER A 117 14.64 -20.63 11.74
C SER A 117 13.56 -21.51 11.11
N TYR A 118 13.69 -22.83 11.25
CA TYR A 118 12.64 -23.76 10.82
C TYR A 118 11.40 -23.71 11.71
N GLY A 119 11.50 -23.23 12.95
CA GLY A 119 10.37 -23.08 13.87
C GLY A 119 9.56 -21.80 13.64
N PRO A 120 8.38 -21.67 14.27
CA PRO A 120 7.69 -20.38 14.32
C PRO A 120 8.54 -19.34 15.06
N PRO A 121 8.41 -18.04 14.73
CA PRO A 121 9.05 -16.99 15.50
C PRO A 121 8.50 -16.94 16.94
N PRO A 122 9.25 -16.40 17.90
CA PRO A 122 8.77 -16.22 19.27
C PRO A 122 7.53 -15.31 19.33
N GLU A 123 6.56 -15.68 20.16
CA GLU A 123 5.35 -14.89 20.44
C GLU A 123 5.56 -13.84 21.54
N THR A 124 6.70 -13.92 22.24
CA THR A 124 7.10 -12.97 23.29
C THR A 124 8.18 -12.05 22.75
N GLY A 125 8.10 -10.77 23.13
CA GLY A 125 9.08 -9.76 22.73
C GLY A 125 10.48 -10.06 23.27
N PRO A 126 11.50 -9.43 22.67
CA PRO A 126 12.86 -9.55 23.18
C PRO A 126 12.95 -8.99 24.62
N PRO A 127 13.94 -9.42 25.42
CA PRO A 127 14.19 -8.85 26.74
C PRO A 127 14.33 -7.32 26.67
N ASP A 128 13.89 -6.61 27.72
CA ASP A 128 13.92 -5.14 27.79
C ASP A 128 15.28 -4.57 27.34
N GLY A 129 15.27 -3.74 26.29
CA GLY A 129 16.46 -3.06 25.74
C GLY A 129 17.06 -3.66 24.47
N GLU A 130 16.54 -4.78 23.94
CA GLU A 130 17.02 -5.39 22.68
C GLU A 130 16.24 -4.99 21.42
N ASP A 131 15.19 -4.17 21.53
CA ASP A 131 14.39 -3.69 20.38
C ASP A 131 15.06 -2.49 19.68
N CYS A 132 16.34 -2.66 19.29
CA CYS A 132 17.09 -1.63 18.59
C CYS A 132 17.05 -1.82 17.08
N ILE A 133 16.96 -0.71 16.34
CA ILE A 133 16.93 -0.74 14.87
C ILE A 133 18.31 -1.16 14.36
N SER A 134 18.39 -2.37 13.78
CA SER A 134 19.61 -2.80 13.10
C SER A 134 19.73 -2.18 11.71
N PHE A 135 20.81 -1.42 11.49
CA PHE A 135 21.17 -0.90 10.17
C PHE A 135 22.14 -1.82 9.41
N GLN A 136 22.20 -3.10 9.79
CA GLN A 136 23.02 -4.12 9.15
C GLN A 136 22.25 -5.45 9.10
N LEU A 137 22.18 -6.05 7.92
CA LEU A 137 21.62 -7.39 7.73
C LEU A 137 22.62 -8.47 8.21
N LYS A 138 22.16 -9.71 8.45
CA LYS A 138 23.02 -10.80 8.93
C LYS A 138 24.14 -11.14 7.93
N CYS A 139 23.87 -11.01 6.64
CA CYS A 139 24.85 -11.15 5.55
C CYS A 139 25.90 -10.03 5.51
N GLY A 140 25.77 -8.99 6.35
CA GLY A 140 26.71 -7.89 6.47
C GLY A 140 26.38 -6.65 5.64
N LEU A 141 25.34 -6.70 4.78
CA LEU A 141 24.87 -5.55 4.02
C LEU A 141 24.43 -4.41 4.94
N ARG A 142 24.88 -3.19 4.63
CA ARG A 142 24.58 -1.99 5.40
C ARG A 142 23.35 -1.29 4.85
N LEU A 143 22.44 -0.91 5.74
CA LEU A 143 21.20 -0.23 5.40
C LEU A 143 21.34 1.29 5.57
N CYS A 144 20.55 2.01 4.79
CA CYS A 144 20.42 3.45 4.88
C CYS A 144 19.77 3.82 6.22
N ARG A 145 20.44 4.69 6.98
CA ARG A 145 19.92 5.14 8.29
C ARG A 145 18.55 5.82 8.21
N VAL A 146 18.28 6.48 7.10
CA VAL A 146 17.00 7.18 6.84
C VAL A 146 15.92 6.15 6.49
N CYS A 147 16.05 5.44 5.37
CA CYS A 147 14.94 4.68 4.79
C CYS A 147 14.98 3.15 5.01
N GLY A 148 16.07 2.59 5.55
CA GLY A 148 16.20 1.13 5.70
C GLY A 148 16.45 0.35 4.40
N CYS A 149 16.52 1.01 3.24
CA CYS A 149 16.97 0.39 1.98
C CYS A 149 18.49 0.21 1.97
N LEU A 150 19.04 -0.50 0.97
CA LEU A 150 20.48 -0.70 0.86
C LEU A 150 21.26 0.63 0.84
N GLY A 151 22.32 0.72 1.67
CA GLY A 151 23.09 1.94 1.91
C GLY A 151 24.56 1.80 1.51
N PRO A 152 24.92 1.77 0.22
CA PRO A 152 26.31 1.56 -0.21
C PRO A 152 27.24 2.74 0.12
N LYS A 153 26.70 3.94 0.41
CA LYS A 153 27.50 5.15 0.66
C LYS A 153 27.71 5.34 2.16
N THR A 154 28.96 5.33 2.59
CA THR A 154 29.31 5.57 4.00
C THR A 154 29.66 7.03 4.24
N CYS A 155 29.29 7.58 5.40
CA CYS A 155 29.72 8.90 5.85
C CYS A 155 31.26 8.98 5.86
N SER A 156 31.82 9.95 5.13
CA SER A 156 33.28 10.11 4.99
C SER A 156 33.98 10.62 6.24
N LYS A 157 33.24 11.07 7.26
CA LYS A 157 33.80 11.59 8.51
C LYS A 157 33.89 10.52 9.60
N CYS A 158 32.79 9.81 9.89
CA CYS A 158 32.79 8.78 10.94
C CYS A 158 32.97 7.36 10.41
N HIS A 159 32.67 7.11 9.13
CA HIS A 159 32.64 5.77 8.53
C HIS A 159 31.69 4.76 9.21
N LYS A 160 30.74 5.23 10.03
CA LYS A 160 29.79 4.38 10.78
C LYS A 160 28.40 4.35 10.18
N VAL A 161 27.98 5.43 9.51
CA VAL A 161 26.61 5.57 8.97
C VAL A 161 26.59 5.37 7.47
N ASN A 162 25.56 4.69 7.00
CA ASN A 162 25.34 4.35 5.60
C ASN A 162 24.08 5.04 5.04
N TYR A 163 24.12 5.37 3.75
CA TYR A 163 23.06 6.06 3.03
C TYR A 163 22.86 5.47 1.63
N CYS A 164 21.61 5.43 1.16
CA CYS A 164 21.31 5.01 -0.21
C CYS A 164 21.61 6.11 -1.23
N SER A 165 21.49 7.38 -0.84
CA SER A 165 21.65 8.54 -1.71
C SER A 165 22.29 9.73 -1.01
N LYS A 166 22.70 10.71 -1.80
CA LYS A 166 23.18 12.01 -1.29
C LYS A 166 22.03 12.78 -0.62
N ASP A 167 20.81 12.63 -1.12
CA ASP A 167 19.62 13.27 -0.56
C ASP A 167 19.37 12.82 0.89
N HIS A 168 19.39 11.51 1.15
CA HIS A 168 19.21 10.98 2.51
C HIS A 168 20.37 11.34 3.43
N GLN A 169 21.61 11.39 2.93
CA GLN A 169 22.73 11.88 3.70
C GLN A 169 22.53 13.35 4.11
N LEU A 170 22.13 14.22 3.19
CA LEU A 170 21.92 15.65 3.46
C LEU A 170 20.74 15.88 4.41
N MET A 171 19.67 15.10 4.27
CA MET A 171 18.50 15.12 5.16
C MET A 171 18.91 14.79 6.60
N ASP A 172 19.54 13.62 6.82
CA ASP A 172 20.00 13.20 8.14
C ASP A 172 21.06 14.15 8.71
N TRP A 173 21.95 14.68 7.87
CA TRP A 173 22.97 15.64 8.27
C TRP A 173 22.38 16.94 8.84
N LYS A 174 21.35 17.50 8.18
CA LYS A 174 20.68 18.73 8.61
C LYS A 174 19.95 18.55 9.94
N LEU A 175 19.33 17.40 10.16
CA LEU A 175 18.47 17.15 11.32
C LEU A 175 19.27 16.74 12.56
N GLN A 176 20.13 15.73 12.43
CA GLN A 176 20.77 15.11 13.62
C GLN A 176 22.23 14.69 13.40
N HIS A 177 22.59 14.08 12.26
CA HIS A 177 23.88 13.40 12.15
C HIS A 177 25.07 14.35 12.33
N LYS A 178 24.96 15.61 11.86
CA LYS A 178 26.03 16.60 12.05
C LYS A 178 26.44 16.79 13.52
N LYS A 179 25.49 16.72 14.46
CA LYS A 179 25.72 16.93 15.90
C LYS A 179 26.41 15.74 16.57
N VAL A 180 26.14 14.54 16.06
CA VAL A 180 26.58 13.27 16.65
C VAL A 180 27.72 12.60 15.86
N CYS A 181 28.09 13.12 14.70
CA CYS A 181 29.11 12.53 13.82
C CYS A 181 30.52 12.66 14.42
N SER A 182 30.95 11.58 15.07
CA SER A 182 32.28 11.38 15.66
C SER A 182 32.77 9.93 15.43
N GLU A 183 34.03 9.65 15.76
CA GLU A 183 34.60 8.29 15.67
C GLU A 183 33.98 7.32 16.71
N GLN A 184 33.51 7.87 17.84
CA GLN A 184 32.84 7.13 18.91
C GLN A 184 31.33 6.96 18.66
N PHE A 185 30.82 7.44 17.53
CA PHE A 185 29.41 7.34 17.19
C PHE A 185 28.98 5.88 17.04
N ASP A 186 27.98 5.48 17.82
CA ASP A 186 27.30 4.20 17.67
C ASP A 186 25.94 4.40 17.00
N VAL A 187 25.74 3.74 15.87
CA VAL A 187 24.51 3.81 15.09
C VAL A 187 23.35 3.12 15.84
N SER A 188 23.66 2.16 16.70
CA SER A 188 22.70 1.25 17.35
C SER A 188 22.04 1.88 18.59
N ASN A 189 22.66 2.91 19.16
CA ASN A 189 22.28 3.49 20.46
C ASN A 189 21.60 4.86 20.35
N ILE A 190 21.11 5.24 19.17
CA ILE A 190 20.51 6.57 18.95
C ILE A 190 19.17 6.45 18.24
N GLU A 191 18.13 6.96 18.90
CA GLU A 191 16.82 7.19 18.31
C GLU A 191 16.95 8.06 17.06
N VAL A 192 16.44 7.55 15.94
CA VAL A 192 16.37 8.33 14.71
C VAL A 192 15.20 9.29 14.83
N VAL A 193 15.50 10.59 14.90
CA VAL A 193 14.47 11.64 14.91
C VAL A 193 13.63 11.55 13.64
N ASP A 194 12.33 11.83 13.77
CA ASP A 194 11.43 11.94 12.62
C ASP A 194 11.93 12.98 11.62
N HIS A 195 12.25 12.50 10.43
CA HIS A 195 12.77 13.27 9.32
C HIS A 195 11.71 13.50 8.22
N GLY A 196 10.45 13.09 8.44
CA GLY A 196 9.32 13.30 7.54
C GLY A 196 9.35 12.50 6.24
N PHE A 197 10.34 11.62 6.04
CA PHE A 197 10.45 10.80 4.83
C PHE A 197 9.81 9.41 4.98
N LEU A 198 9.83 8.82 6.17
CA LEU A 198 9.09 7.58 6.44
C LEU A 198 7.60 7.91 6.55
N PHE A 199 6.76 6.95 6.17
CA PHE A 199 5.35 7.00 6.55
C PHE A 199 5.20 6.49 7.99
N PRO A 200 4.13 6.90 8.71
CA PRO A 200 3.73 6.29 9.96
C PRO A 200 3.65 4.76 9.84
N GLU A 201 4.05 4.06 10.91
CA GLU A 201 4.24 2.61 10.90
C GLU A 201 3.08 1.92 11.63
N PHE A 202 2.44 0.95 10.95
CA PHE A 202 1.29 0.20 11.46
C PHE A 202 1.31 -1.25 10.98
N GLU A 203 0.72 -2.16 11.76
CA GLU A 203 0.43 -3.53 11.33
C GLU A 203 -0.82 -3.55 10.44
N ILE A 204 -0.83 -4.41 9.40
CA ILE A 204 -2.03 -4.72 8.62
C ILE A 204 -2.56 -6.06 9.12
N VAL A 205 -3.71 -6.04 9.78
CA VAL A 205 -4.42 -7.23 10.24
C VAL A 205 -5.50 -7.59 9.23
N THR A 206 -5.55 -8.85 8.80
CA THR A 206 -6.49 -9.33 7.78
C THR A 206 -7.60 -10.16 8.39
N GLU A 207 -8.84 -9.87 7.98
CA GLU A 207 -10.05 -10.58 8.39
C GLU A 207 -10.82 -11.03 7.13
N PRO A 208 -11.50 -12.19 7.13
CA PRO A 208 -12.31 -12.61 6.00
C PRO A 208 -13.47 -11.62 5.78
N GLU A 209 -13.81 -11.36 4.52
CA GLU A 209 -15.00 -10.59 4.18
C GLU A 209 -16.24 -11.42 4.53
N ASP A 210 -17.09 -10.90 5.41
CA ASP A 210 -18.33 -11.55 5.81
C ASP A 210 -19.29 -11.63 4.61
N MET A 211 -19.62 -12.85 4.21
CA MET A 211 -20.58 -13.14 3.12
C MET A 211 -22.04 -13.04 3.59
N GLU A 212 -22.29 -12.65 4.86
CA GLU A 212 -23.62 -12.56 5.47
C GLU A 212 -24.33 -11.26 5.06
N GLY A 213 -24.65 -11.16 3.77
CA GLY A 213 -25.46 -10.06 3.21
C GLY A 213 -26.29 -10.43 1.98
N ASP A 214 -26.09 -11.62 1.39
CA ASP A 214 -26.80 -12.05 0.17
C ASP A 214 -27.91 -13.09 0.42
N SER A 215 -28.31 -13.30 1.68
CA SER A 215 -29.49 -14.11 2.01
C SER A 215 -30.73 -13.23 2.17
N GLY A 216 -31.32 -12.87 1.03
CA GLY A 216 -32.77 -12.65 0.88
C GLY A 216 -33.38 -11.39 1.52
N SER A 217 -33.45 -10.32 0.73
CA SER A 217 -34.61 -9.42 0.74
C SER A 217 -35.20 -9.37 -0.66
N GLN A 218 -35.97 -10.39 -1.02
CA GLN A 218 -37.17 -10.15 -1.81
C GLN A 218 -38.13 -9.47 -0.83
N ASP A 219 -38.21 -8.15 -0.87
CA ASP A 219 -39.39 -7.43 -0.42
C ASP A 219 -39.55 -6.20 -1.31
N GLU A 220 -40.81 -5.97 -1.59
CA GLU A 220 -41.38 -5.22 -2.69
C GLU A 220 -41.26 -3.70 -2.49
N GLU A 221 -41.56 -2.97 -3.57
CA GLU A 221 -41.74 -1.53 -3.64
C GLU A 221 -42.44 -0.93 -2.40
N ASP A 222 -41.89 0.16 -1.84
CA ASP A 222 -42.75 1.25 -1.37
C ASP A 222 -42.04 2.61 -1.41
N GLU A 223 -42.60 3.50 -2.24
CA GLU A 223 -42.32 4.92 -2.31
C GLU A 223 -43.03 5.63 -1.14
N THR A 224 -42.30 6.17 -0.16
CA THR A 224 -42.75 7.40 0.53
C THR A 224 -41.56 8.20 1.02
N VAL A 225 -41.13 9.20 0.25
CA VAL A 225 -40.28 10.28 0.74
C VAL A 225 -41.20 11.32 1.39
N THR A 226 -41.17 11.44 2.71
CA THR A 226 -41.84 12.54 3.41
C THR A 226 -40.95 13.78 3.35
N GLU A 227 -41.41 14.78 2.60
CA GLU A 227 -40.86 16.14 2.53
C GLU A 227 -40.94 16.84 3.90
N HIS A 228 -39.86 16.83 4.68
CA HIS A 228 -39.65 17.85 5.72
C HIS A 228 -38.23 17.77 6.31
N ASP A 229 -37.23 18.38 5.68
CA ASP A 229 -36.05 18.95 6.39
C ASP A 229 -35.05 19.69 5.48
N THR A 230 -35.54 20.58 4.62
CA THR A 230 -34.72 21.63 4.00
C THR A 230 -35.29 23.00 4.32
N GLN A 231 -35.29 23.35 5.61
CA GLN A 231 -35.32 24.74 6.04
C GLN A 231 -34.05 25.01 6.84
N ILE A 232 -33.13 25.79 6.27
CA ILE A 232 -32.50 26.98 6.89
C ILE A 232 -31.35 27.47 6.00
N LEU A 233 -31.44 28.77 5.64
CA LEU A 233 -30.47 29.67 4.98
C LEU A 233 -30.56 29.87 3.45
N SER A 234 -31.54 30.66 3.03
CA SER A 234 -31.34 31.62 1.94
C SER A 234 -31.89 32.99 2.35
N ALA A 235 -31.03 33.84 2.89
CA ALA A 235 -31.27 35.29 2.94
C ALA A 235 -30.99 35.86 1.54
N GLY A 236 -31.89 36.70 1.04
CA GLY A 236 -32.08 36.93 -0.38
C GLY A 236 -31.11 37.87 -1.06
N ILE A 237 -31.22 37.88 -2.39
CA ILE A 237 -31.02 39.01 -3.31
C ILE A 237 -31.97 38.74 -4.49
N GLU A 238 -32.94 39.63 -4.67
CA GLU A 238 -33.79 39.70 -5.86
C GLU A 238 -33.01 40.34 -7.00
N THR A 239 -32.87 39.67 -8.14
CA THR A 239 -32.74 40.35 -9.43
C THR A 239 -33.30 39.47 -10.55
N SER A 240 -34.37 39.95 -11.16
CA SER A 240 -35.10 39.40 -12.30
C SER A 240 -34.27 39.38 -13.58
N VAL A 241 -34.19 38.23 -14.28
CA VAL A 241 -34.00 38.16 -15.74
C VAL A 241 -34.77 36.95 -16.29
N ASP A 242 -35.39 37.17 -17.44
CA ASP A 242 -36.35 36.34 -18.18
C ASP A 242 -35.98 34.87 -18.46
N GLY A 243 -36.97 33.99 -18.27
CA GLY A 243 -37.47 33.16 -19.37
C GLY A 243 -36.61 32.01 -19.89
N VAL A 244 -36.48 30.94 -19.10
CA VAL A 244 -36.40 29.56 -19.64
C VAL A 244 -37.22 28.66 -18.72
N ASN A 245 -38.42 28.29 -19.16
CA ASN A 245 -39.27 27.33 -18.46
C ASN A 245 -38.76 25.92 -18.82
N LEU A 246 -37.75 25.44 -18.11
CA LEU A 246 -37.36 24.03 -18.14
C LEU A 246 -38.26 23.31 -17.14
N ASP A 247 -39.02 22.32 -17.61
CA ASP A 247 -39.92 21.56 -16.76
C ASP A 247 -39.11 20.92 -15.62
N GLU A 248 -39.58 21.07 -14.38
CA GLU A 248 -38.96 20.52 -13.18
C GLU A 248 -38.77 18.99 -13.29
N LYS A 249 -39.65 18.32 -14.05
CA LYS A 249 -39.55 16.91 -14.46
C LYS A 249 -38.45 16.63 -15.47
N GLU A 250 -38.12 17.55 -16.37
CA GLU A 250 -36.96 17.41 -17.27
C GLU A 250 -35.65 17.57 -16.47
N LEU A 251 -35.59 18.52 -15.52
CA LEU A 251 -34.43 18.67 -14.61
C LEU A 251 -34.23 17.43 -13.73
N GLU A 252 -35.31 16.85 -13.19
CA GLU A 252 -35.24 15.59 -12.44
C GLU A 252 -34.88 14.38 -13.31
N SER A 253 -35.35 14.33 -14.56
CA SER A 253 -34.97 13.25 -15.50
C SER A 253 -33.50 13.36 -15.91
N MET A 254 -32.94 14.57 -15.97
CA MET A 254 -31.51 14.81 -16.18
C MET A 254 -30.68 14.48 -14.93
N ALA A 255 -31.24 14.64 -13.72
CA ALA A 255 -30.61 14.21 -12.47
C ALA A 255 -30.69 12.68 -12.22
N LYS A 256 -31.67 11.99 -12.83
CA LYS A 256 -31.88 10.54 -12.74
C LYS A 256 -31.19 9.72 -13.83
N HIS A 257 -30.51 10.35 -14.78
CA HIS A 257 -29.61 9.62 -15.68
C HIS A 257 -28.34 9.27 -14.90
N GLU A 258 -28.41 8.27 -14.02
CA GLU A 258 -27.23 7.62 -13.46
C GLU A 258 -26.33 7.23 -14.63
N THR A 259 -25.18 7.89 -14.72
CA THR A 259 -24.20 7.50 -15.71
C THR A 259 -23.69 6.10 -15.34
N LYS A 260 -23.19 5.38 -16.32
CA LYS A 260 -22.56 4.07 -16.07
C LYS A 260 -21.40 4.16 -15.07
N ASP A 261 -20.77 5.32 -14.95
CA ASP A 261 -19.72 5.61 -13.98
C ASP A 261 -20.30 5.76 -12.57
N ASP A 262 -21.44 6.43 -12.40
CA ASP A 262 -22.15 6.51 -11.12
C ASP A 262 -22.53 5.13 -10.58
N MET A 263 -22.91 4.20 -11.47
CA MET A 263 -23.21 2.81 -11.07
C MET A 263 -21.98 2.08 -10.52
N VAL A 264 -20.79 2.31 -11.08
CA VAL A 264 -19.55 1.67 -10.59
C VAL A 264 -19.10 2.29 -9.28
N PHE A 265 -19.20 3.61 -9.16
CA PHE A 265 -18.91 4.30 -7.91
C PHE A 265 -19.89 3.93 -6.80
N ASN A 266 -21.18 3.79 -7.11
CA ASN A 266 -22.18 3.31 -6.17
C ASN A 266 -21.94 1.84 -5.78
N ASN A 267 -21.49 0.99 -6.71
CA ASN A 267 -21.09 -0.38 -6.38
C ASN A 267 -19.85 -0.41 -5.47
N PHE A 268 -18.86 0.45 -5.74
CA PHE A 268 -17.70 0.65 -4.88
C PHE A 268 -18.13 1.06 -3.47
N LYS A 269 -18.97 2.09 -3.34
CA LYS A 269 -19.52 2.54 -2.06
C LYS A 269 -20.29 1.45 -1.33
N LYS A 270 -21.19 0.74 -2.01
CA LYS A 270 -21.95 -0.37 -1.42
C LYS A 270 -21.02 -1.48 -0.90
N SER A 271 -20.00 -1.83 -1.69
CA SER A 271 -19.03 -2.87 -1.33
C SER A 271 -18.16 -2.50 -0.12
N ILE A 272 -18.01 -1.21 0.17
CA ILE A 272 -17.17 -0.70 1.26
C ILE A 272 -18.01 -0.21 2.44
N ALA A 273 -19.33 -0.09 2.28
CA ALA A 273 -20.23 0.48 3.28
C ALA A 273 -20.22 -0.29 4.61
N LEU A 274 -20.05 -1.61 4.57
CA LEU A 274 -19.95 -2.44 5.77
C LEU A 274 -18.65 -2.20 6.51
N GLU A 275 -17.54 -2.09 5.77
CA GLU A 275 -16.19 -1.99 6.33
C GLU A 275 -15.43 -0.79 5.72
N PRO A 276 -15.78 0.46 6.06
CA PRO A 276 -15.19 1.65 5.45
C PRO A 276 -13.72 1.88 5.85
N GLU A 277 -13.29 1.31 6.97
CA GLU A 277 -11.92 1.43 7.50
C GLU A 277 -10.91 0.49 6.81
N GLN A 278 -11.37 -0.33 5.85
CA GLN A 278 -10.50 -1.24 5.12
C GLN A 278 -9.43 -0.48 4.30
N VAL A 279 -8.17 -0.84 4.49
CA VAL A 279 -7.02 -0.26 3.77
C VAL A 279 -6.46 -1.19 2.68
N LEU A 280 -6.83 -2.47 2.72
CA LEU A 280 -6.36 -3.51 1.81
C LEU A 280 -7.50 -4.47 1.50
N ARG A 281 -7.60 -4.96 0.25
CA ARG A 281 -8.42 -6.13 -0.09
C ARG A 281 -7.56 -7.15 -0.81
N TYR A 282 -7.41 -8.32 -0.21
CA TYR A 282 -6.60 -9.41 -0.72
C TYR A 282 -7.50 -10.45 -1.39
N SER A 283 -7.26 -10.72 -2.69
CA SER A 283 -8.00 -11.72 -3.45
C SER A 283 -7.17 -12.18 -4.64
N ARG A 284 -6.28 -13.15 -4.40
CA ARG A 284 -5.32 -13.58 -5.41
C ARG A 284 -5.99 -14.30 -6.58
N GLY A 285 -5.98 -13.63 -7.74
CA GLY A 285 -6.62 -14.07 -8.97
C GLY A 285 -8.12 -13.77 -9.03
N GLY A 286 -8.63 -12.93 -8.14
CA GLY A 286 -9.97 -12.34 -8.25
C GLY A 286 -9.95 -11.06 -9.08
N ASP A 287 -11.03 -10.29 -8.99
CA ASP A 287 -11.19 -9.02 -9.70
C ASP A 287 -11.01 -7.83 -8.76
N PRO A 288 -10.25 -6.79 -9.16
CA PRO A 288 -10.19 -5.55 -8.41
C PRO A 288 -11.54 -4.82 -8.38
N LEU A 289 -11.85 -4.22 -7.24
CA LEU A 289 -12.95 -3.26 -7.08
C LEU A 289 -12.46 -1.87 -7.47
N TRP A 290 -12.93 -1.39 -8.62
CA TRP A 290 -12.60 -0.08 -9.19
C TRP A 290 -13.59 1.01 -8.76
N ILE A 291 -13.12 2.25 -8.73
CA ILE A 291 -13.91 3.46 -8.40
C ILE A 291 -14.61 4.02 -9.64
N SER A 292 -14.01 3.83 -10.82
CA SER A 292 -14.55 4.29 -12.11
C SER A 292 -14.38 3.21 -13.18
N ARG A 293 -15.16 3.29 -14.27
CA ARG A 293 -14.94 2.49 -15.49
C ARG A 293 -13.77 3.01 -16.32
N ASN A 294 -13.41 4.28 -16.12
CA ASN A 294 -12.29 4.89 -16.81
C ASN A 294 -10.98 4.45 -16.15
N HIS A 295 -9.91 4.33 -16.94
CA HIS A 295 -8.59 3.90 -16.45
C HIS A 295 -8.58 2.53 -15.76
N ILE A 296 -9.40 1.58 -16.24
CA ILE A 296 -9.27 0.16 -15.89
C ILE A 296 -8.27 -0.49 -16.87
N PRO A 297 -7.25 -1.22 -16.40
CA PRO A 297 -6.27 -1.85 -17.28
C PRO A 297 -6.90 -2.98 -18.09
N SER A 298 -6.57 -3.04 -19.37
CA SER A 298 -6.78 -4.23 -20.19
C SER A 298 -5.63 -5.22 -20.00
N GLU A 299 -5.80 -6.48 -20.45
CA GLU A 299 -4.72 -7.48 -20.42
C GLU A 299 -3.44 -7.06 -21.14
N LYS A 300 -3.52 -6.10 -22.08
CA LYS A 300 -2.36 -5.58 -22.82
C LYS A 300 -1.58 -4.54 -22.02
N ASP A 301 -2.24 -3.87 -21.09
CA ASP A 301 -1.64 -2.83 -20.25
C ASP A 301 -0.86 -3.43 -19.08
N ILE A 302 -1.16 -4.69 -18.74
CA ILE A 302 -0.45 -5.47 -17.73
C ILE A 302 0.71 -6.21 -18.40
N PRO A 303 1.98 -5.80 -18.16
CA PRO A 303 3.11 -6.44 -18.79
C PRO A 303 3.30 -7.88 -18.28
N ASP A 304 3.93 -8.71 -19.12
CA ASP A 304 4.33 -10.07 -18.74
C ASP A 304 5.43 -10.04 -17.68
N CYS A 305 5.45 -11.06 -16.82
CA CYS A 305 6.52 -11.26 -15.87
C CYS A 305 7.85 -11.50 -16.61
N SER A 306 8.98 -11.19 -15.96
CA SER A 306 10.32 -11.43 -16.52
C SER A 306 10.58 -12.90 -16.88
N CYS A 307 9.84 -13.84 -16.29
CA CYS A 307 9.88 -15.26 -16.67
C CYS A 307 9.06 -15.62 -17.93
N GLY A 308 8.38 -14.65 -18.54
CA GLY A 308 7.52 -14.82 -19.72
C GLY A 308 6.06 -15.17 -19.41
N MET A 309 5.71 -15.40 -18.14
CA MET A 309 4.33 -15.73 -17.74
C MET A 309 3.50 -14.47 -17.48
N LYS A 310 2.19 -14.57 -17.71
CA LYS A 310 1.23 -13.49 -17.39
C LYS A 310 1.22 -13.16 -15.90
N ARG A 311 0.92 -11.90 -15.59
CA ARG A 311 0.60 -11.48 -14.23
C ARG A 311 -0.91 -11.57 -13.98
N LYS A 312 -1.29 -11.85 -12.74
CA LYS A 312 -2.68 -11.87 -12.28
C LYS A 312 -2.83 -10.94 -11.09
N PHE A 313 -4.05 -10.46 -10.87
CA PHE A 313 -4.36 -9.66 -9.69
C PHE A 313 -4.02 -10.42 -8.42
N GLU A 314 -3.48 -9.70 -7.43
CA GLU A 314 -3.11 -10.25 -6.13
C GLU A 314 -3.91 -9.60 -5.00
N PHE A 315 -3.83 -8.27 -4.90
CA PHE A 315 -4.54 -7.48 -3.91
C PHE A 315 -4.64 -6.03 -4.39
N GLN A 316 -5.51 -5.26 -3.75
CA GLN A 316 -5.60 -3.82 -3.94
C GLN A 316 -5.43 -3.06 -2.63
N VAL A 317 -4.82 -1.89 -2.73
CA VAL A 317 -4.72 -0.90 -1.63
C VAL A 317 -5.83 0.12 -1.82
N MET A 318 -6.56 0.37 -0.73
CA MET A 318 -7.74 1.23 -0.70
C MET A 318 -7.33 2.69 -0.44
N PRO A 319 -8.18 3.67 -0.83
CA PRO A 319 -7.87 5.08 -0.63
C PRO A 319 -7.86 5.47 0.85
N GLN A 320 -8.59 4.73 1.69
CA GLN A 320 -8.63 4.93 3.15
C GLN A 320 -7.25 4.96 3.79
N LEU A 321 -6.27 4.26 3.21
CA LEU A 321 -4.89 4.28 3.69
C LEU A 321 -4.30 5.70 3.74
N LEU A 322 -4.67 6.58 2.80
CA LEU A 322 -4.14 7.95 2.69
C LEU A 322 -4.35 8.76 3.98
N ASN A 323 -5.49 8.56 4.65
CA ASN A 323 -5.84 9.24 5.91
C ASN A 323 -4.84 8.95 7.04
N HIS A 324 -4.11 7.84 6.96
CA HIS A 324 -3.13 7.44 7.98
C HIS A 324 -1.68 7.82 7.63
N LEU A 325 -1.41 8.23 6.39
CA LEU A 325 -0.04 8.48 5.92
C LEU A 325 0.49 9.88 6.29
N LYS A 326 -0.35 10.76 6.86
CA LYS A 326 0.01 12.14 7.25
C LYS A 326 0.69 12.91 6.11
N VAL A 327 0.15 12.79 4.90
CA VAL A 327 0.69 13.41 3.68
C VAL A 327 0.12 14.81 3.38
N ASP A 328 -0.64 15.37 4.32
CA ASP A 328 -1.31 16.68 4.18
C ASP A 328 -0.38 17.86 4.47
N SER A 329 0.69 18.01 3.68
CA SER A 329 1.38 19.29 3.58
C SER A 329 0.80 20.10 2.43
N LEU A 330 0.28 21.30 2.74
CA LEU A 330 -0.33 22.27 1.82
C LEU A 330 0.45 22.39 0.49
N GLY A 331 0.04 21.65 -0.55
CA GLY A 331 0.52 21.78 -1.93
C GLY A 331 1.12 20.53 -2.60
N GLU A 332 1.53 19.50 -1.85
CA GLU A 332 2.19 18.28 -2.38
C GLU A 332 1.57 16.99 -1.81
N SER A 333 0.23 16.86 -1.86
CA SER A 333 -0.44 15.64 -1.41
C SER A 333 -0.17 14.46 -2.35
N ILE A 334 -0.01 13.28 -1.75
CA ILE A 334 -0.04 12.01 -2.47
C ILE A 334 -1.50 11.57 -2.50
N ASP A 335 -2.01 11.21 -3.68
CA ASP A 335 -3.39 10.77 -3.83
C ASP A 335 -3.49 9.59 -4.81
N TRP A 336 -4.47 8.73 -4.54
CA TRP A 336 -4.90 7.63 -5.40
C TRP A 336 -6.33 7.20 -5.02
N GLY A 337 -7.07 6.74 -6.02
CA GLY A 337 -8.32 6.03 -5.80
C GLY A 337 -8.08 4.57 -5.39
N VAL A 338 -7.42 3.79 -6.23
CA VAL A 338 -7.08 2.37 -5.95
C VAL A 338 -5.69 2.05 -6.49
N LEU A 339 -4.90 1.31 -5.72
CA LEU A 339 -3.67 0.69 -6.22
C LEU A 339 -3.86 -0.81 -6.37
N ALA A 340 -4.01 -1.30 -7.60
CA ALA A 340 -4.15 -2.73 -7.89
C ALA A 340 -2.78 -3.36 -8.18
N VAL A 341 -2.44 -4.40 -7.43
CA VAL A 341 -1.15 -5.10 -7.55
C VAL A 341 -1.32 -6.40 -8.32
N PHE A 342 -0.48 -6.59 -9.33
CA PHE A 342 -0.46 -7.77 -10.19
C PHE A 342 0.87 -8.50 -10.03
N THR A 343 0.82 -9.80 -9.75
CA THR A 343 2.02 -10.64 -9.59
C THR A 343 2.06 -11.81 -10.55
N CYS A 344 3.24 -12.40 -10.74
CA CYS A 344 3.42 -13.57 -11.60
C CYS A 344 2.43 -14.71 -11.30
N ALA A 345 1.64 -15.12 -12.30
CA ALA A 345 0.65 -16.20 -12.16
C ALA A 345 1.33 -17.54 -11.83
N ALA A 346 2.49 -17.81 -12.43
CA ALA A 346 3.31 -19.00 -12.19
C ALA A 346 4.13 -18.92 -10.89
N ASN A 347 4.04 -17.81 -10.15
CA ASN A 347 4.76 -17.62 -8.89
C ASN A 347 6.28 -17.86 -9.02
N CYS A 348 6.90 -17.40 -10.11
CA CYS A 348 8.29 -17.70 -10.43
C CYS A 348 9.23 -17.31 -9.28
N SER A 349 10.20 -18.18 -8.98
CA SER A 349 11.26 -17.89 -8.01
C SER A 349 12.41 -17.22 -8.75
N ALA A 350 12.72 -15.98 -8.41
CA ALA A 350 13.83 -15.23 -9.00
C ALA A 350 15.17 -15.60 -8.31
N GLU A 351 15.47 -16.89 -8.10
CA GLU A 351 16.71 -17.33 -7.44
C GLU A 351 17.00 -16.61 -6.09
N ASN A 352 15.96 -16.44 -5.27
CA ASN A 352 15.97 -15.65 -4.01
C ASN A 352 16.17 -14.13 -4.16
N GLN A 353 16.24 -13.59 -5.39
CA GLN A 353 16.25 -12.15 -5.64
C GLN A 353 14.84 -11.55 -5.54
N TYR A 354 14.77 -10.23 -5.54
CA TYR A 354 13.52 -9.48 -5.55
C TYR A 354 13.02 -9.33 -6.99
N ALA A 355 11.92 -10.00 -7.32
CA ALA A 355 11.29 -9.92 -8.64
C ALA A 355 10.44 -8.66 -8.76
N THR A 356 10.55 -7.93 -9.87
CA THR A 356 9.70 -6.76 -10.14
C THR A 356 8.28 -7.20 -10.50
N GLU A 357 7.30 -6.67 -9.76
CA GLU A 357 5.88 -6.86 -10.02
C GLU A 357 5.24 -5.56 -10.51
N PHE A 358 3.96 -5.63 -10.86
CA PHE A 358 3.26 -4.53 -11.51
C PHE A 358 2.21 -3.93 -10.59
N LEU A 359 2.06 -2.61 -10.67
CA LEU A 359 1.04 -1.86 -9.98
C LEU A 359 0.32 -0.99 -10.99
N TRP A 360 -1.00 -1.04 -10.94
CA TRP A 360 -1.89 -0.14 -11.63
C TRP A 360 -2.48 0.84 -10.62
N LYS A 361 -2.43 2.14 -10.92
CA LYS A 361 -3.04 3.18 -10.12
C LYS A 361 -4.27 3.68 -10.86
N GLN A 362 -5.40 3.74 -10.16
CA GLN A 362 -6.59 4.49 -10.60
C GLN A 362 -6.74 5.71 -9.70
N ASP A 363 -6.91 6.90 -10.28
CA ASP A 363 -7.17 8.14 -9.56
C ASP A 363 -8.66 8.27 -9.15
N VAL A 364 -8.92 9.12 -8.15
CA VAL A 364 -10.30 9.49 -7.79
C VAL A 364 -10.89 10.30 -8.94
N ALA A 365 -12.13 9.99 -9.35
CA ALA A 365 -12.79 10.67 -10.45
C ALA A 365 -12.87 12.18 -10.19
N GLY A 366 -12.08 12.98 -10.93
CA GLY A 366 -12.00 14.43 -10.77
C GLY A 366 -10.70 15.08 -11.26
N ASP A 367 -9.61 14.32 -11.40
CA ASP A 367 -8.27 14.90 -11.63
C ASP A 367 -7.80 14.98 -13.11
N THR A 368 -8.64 14.57 -14.06
CA THR A 368 -8.45 14.95 -15.47
C THR A 368 -9.14 16.28 -15.73
N LEU A 369 -8.43 17.38 -15.46
CA LEU A 369 -8.71 18.70 -16.03
C LEU A 369 -8.09 18.84 -17.42
#